data_AF-A0AAD3B3V1-F1
#
_entry.id   AF-A0AAD3B3V1-F1
#
_cell.length_a   1.000
_cell.length_b   1.000
_cell.length_c   1.000
_cell.angle_alpha   90.00
_cell.angle_beta   90.00
_cell.angle_gamma   90.00
#
_symmetry.space_group_name_H-M   'P 1'
#
loop_
_entity.id
_entity.type
_entity.pdbx_description
1 polymer ?
#
loop_
_entity_poly.entity_id
_entity_poly.type
_entity_poly.pdbx_seq_one_letter_code
_entity_poly.pdbx_strand_id
1 'polypeptide(L)'
;MKTLSSTPPSLCEAQKQARNCGLDIPKLEALLAEIEPLSEKYKIIFYLAATGLYSADDLAEMFNHSQKNLNADFNKNLGSHLKDYLELDERVGITSLRRILFKKGYCVINDILTSRYVENSELERSASDKISTESDH
;
A
#
# COMPACT_ATOMS: atom_id res chain seq x y z
N MET A 1 20.03 3.44 13.31
CA MET A 1 20.07 3.17 11.87
C MET A 1 19.55 1.75 11.67
N LYS A 2 18.44 1.55 10.97
CA LYS A 2 17.98 0.19 10.63
C LYS A 2 18.95 -0.34 9.56
N THR A 3 19.68 -1.40 9.88
CA THR A 3 20.37 -2.19 8.86
C THR A 3 19.29 -2.88 8.03
N LEU A 4 18.95 -2.31 6.88
CA LEU A 4 18.17 -3.03 5.88
C LEU A 4 19.03 -4.20 5.44
N SER A 5 18.60 -5.42 5.78
CA SER A 5 19.12 -6.59 5.08
C SER A 5 18.84 -6.36 3.60
N SER A 6 19.88 -6.35 2.78
CA SER A 6 19.79 -6.19 1.32
C SER A 6 19.07 -7.35 0.63
N THR A 7 18.62 -8.34 1.40
CA THR A 7 17.87 -9.50 0.91
C THR A 7 16.38 -9.33 1.25
N PRO A 8 15.48 -9.44 0.26
CA PRO A 8 14.04 -9.49 0.51
C PRO A 8 13.70 -10.60 1.51
N PRO A 9 12.78 -10.34 2.46
CA PRO A 9 12.28 -11.38 3.35
C PRO A 9 11.49 -12.43 2.58
N SER A 10 11.29 -13.59 3.19
CA SER A 10 10.35 -14.59 2.67
C SER A 10 8.92 -14.05 2.63
N LEU A 11 8.05 -14.65 1.80
CA LEU A 11 6.64 -14.29 1.76
C LEU A 11 5.97 -14.40 3.14
N CYS A 12 6.27 -15.46 3.89
CA CYS A 12 5.73 -15.67 5.24
C CYS A 12 6.15 -14.54 6.21
N GLU A 13 7.40 -14.08 6.13
CA GLU A 13 7.88 -12.97 6.95
C GLU A 13 7.24 -11.64 6.55
N ALA A 14 7.09 -11.37 5.25
CA ALA A 14 6.40 -10.18 4.77
C ALA A 14 4.93 -10.13 5.23
N GLN A 15 4.22 -11.27 5.18
CA GLN A 15 2.86 -11.40 5.71
C GLN A 15 2.78 -11.19 7.23
N LYS A 16 3.73 -11.75 7.99
CA LYS A 16 3.83 -11.51 9.44
C LYS A 16 4.04 -10.03 9.75
N GLN A 17 4.93 -9.35 9.02
CA GLN A 17 5.15 -7.92 9.18
C GLN A 17 3.89 -7.11 8.83
N ALA A 18 3.24 -7.42 7.71
CA ALA A 18 1.97 -6.82 7.31
C ALA A 18 0.88 -6.97 8.39
N ARG A 19 0.73 -8.18 8.95
CA ARG A 19 -0.21 -8.45 10.05
C ARG A 19 0.09 -7.59 11.27
N ASN A 20 1.37 -7.49 11.65
CA ASN A 20 1.81 -6.68 12.78
C ASN A 20 1.58 -5.18 12.54
N CYS A 21 1.47 -4.75 11.28
CA CYS A 21 1.11 -3.39 10.87
C CYS A 21 -0.39 -3.23 10.56
N GLY A 22 -1.22 -4.05 11.21
CA GLY A 22 -2.68 -3.92 11.16
C GLY A 22 -3.32 -4.28 9.82
N LEU A 23 -2.66 -5.05 8.94
CA LEU A 23 -3.29 -5.51 7.70
C LEU A 23 -4.11 -6.79 7.92
N ASP A 24 -5.29 -6.82 7.29
CA ASP A 24 -6.18 -7.99 7.26
C ASP A 24 -5.64 -9.01 6.24
N ILE A 25 -4.72 -9.88 6.70
CA ILE A 25 -4.04 -10.85 5.83
C ILE A 25 -5.02 -11.75 5.06
N PRO A 26 -6.05 -12.36 5.69
CA PRO A 26 -7.03 -13.16 4.94
C PRO A 26 -7.70 -12.41 3.80
N LYS A 27 -8.11 -11.15 4.00
CA LYS A 27 -8.70 -10.34 2.91
C LYS A 27 -7.70 -10.01 1.82
N LEU A 28 -6.45 -9.73 2.16
CA LEU A 28 -5.40 -9.46 1.19
C LEU A 28 -5.04 -10.70 0.38
N GLU A 29 -5.02 -11.88 0.99
CA GLU A 29 -4.81 -13.16 0.30
C GLU A 29 -5.95 -13.44 -0.70
N ALA A 30 -7.21 -13.20 -0.31
CA ALA A 30 -8.36 -13.31 -1.20
C ALA A 30 -8.24 -12.35 -2.40
N LEU A 31 -7.90 -11.08 -2.15
CA LEU A 31 -7.67 -10.09 -3.22
C LEU A 31 -6.58 -10.54 -4.20
N LEU A 32 -5.43 -11.02 -3.68
CA LEU A 32 -4.32 -11.45 -4.53
C LEU A 32 -4.66 -12.72 -5.30
N ALA A 33 -5.47 -13.62 -4.74
CA ALA A 33 -5.93 -14.84 -5.41
C ALA A 33 -6.80 -14.53 -6.64
N GLU A 34 -7.61 -13.47 -6.59
CA GLU A 34 -8.42 -13.05 -7.73
C GLU A 34 -7.60 -12.45 -8.88
N ILE A 35 -6.39 -11.97 -8.59
CA ILE A 35 -5.47 -11.34 -9.57
C ILE A 35 -4.53 -12.37 -10.23
N GLU A 36 -4.45 -13.60 -9.71
CA GLU A 36 -3.47 -14.58 -10.17
C GLU A 36 -3.53 -14.88 -11.68
N PRO A 37 -2.37 -15.17 -12.31
CA PRO A 37 -1.09 -15.57 -11.68
C PRO A 37 -0.16 -14.41 -11.27
N LEU A 38 0.35 -14.47 -10.03
CA LEU A 38 1.33 -13.52 -9.48
C LEU A 38 2.58 -14.24 -8.97
N SER A 39 3.77 -13.73 -9.32
CA SER A 39 5.02 -14.26 -8.79
C SER A 39 5.19 -13.92 -7.30
N GLU A 40 5.94 -14.77 -6.58
CA GLU A 40 6.22 -14.55 -5.16
C GLU A 40 6.88 -13.20 -4.89
N LYS A 41 7.79 -12.75 -5.78
CA LYS A 41 8.42 -11.42 -5.72
C LYS A 41 7.39 -10.31 -5.56
N TYR A 42 6.33 -10.28 -6.37
CA TYR A 42 5.35 -9.20 -6.32
C TYR A 42 4.41 -9.31 -5.13
N LYS A 43 4.12 -10.53 -4.65
CA LYS A 43 3.41 -10.72 -3.39
C LYS A 43 4.22 -10.15 -2.21
N ILE A 44 5.53 -10.38 -2.17
CA ILE A 44 6.42 -9.82 -1.14
C ILE A 44 6.42 -8.28 -1.23
N ILE A 45 6.66 -7.70 -2.42
CA ILE A 45 6.64 -6.23 -2.60
C ILE A 45 5.32 -5.64 -2.14
N PHE A 46 4.19 -6.27 -2.50
CA PHE A 46 2.86 -5.83 -2.09
C PHE A 46 2.70 -5.77 -0.57
N TYR A 47 3.04 -6.85 0.14
CA TYR A 47 2.92 -6.88 1.61
C TYR A 47 3.83 -5.85 2.28
N LEU A 48 5.08 -5.72 1.80
CA LEU A 48 6.03 -4.74 2.36
C LEU A 48 5.58 -3.31 2.11
N ALA A 49 5.14 -2.98 0.90
CA ALA A 49 4.61 -1.67 0.55
C ALA A 49 3.34 -1.35 1.35
N ALA A 50 2.45 -2.33 1.54
CA ALA A 50 1.24 -2.18 2.34
C ALA A 50 1.53 -1.91 3.82
N THR A 51 2.70 -2.27 4.35
CA THR A 51 3.09 -1.93 5.74
C THR A 51 3.31 -0.43 5.95
N GLY A 52 3.68 0.32 4.90
CA GLY A 52 4.07 1.73 5.02
C GLY A 52 5.30 1.98 5.90
N LEU A 53 6.02 0.93 6.30
CA LEU A 53 7.25 1.03 7.08
C LEU A 53 8.48 1.32 6.21
N TYR A 54 8.36 1.05 4.92
CA TYR A 54 9.43 1.19 3.94
C TYR A 54 9.09 2.32 2.98
N SER A 55 10.07 3.20 2.76
CA SER A 55 10.02 4.13 1.65
C SER A 55 10.14 3.38 0.31
N ALA A 56 9.83 4.08 -0.78
CA ALA A 56 10.03 3.51 -2.11
C ALA A 56 11.52 3.25 -2.40
N ASP A 57 12.43 4.01 -1.79
CA ASP A 57 13.88 3.81 -1.92
C ASP A 57 14.33 2.57 -1.15
N ASP A 58 13.83 2.36 0.07
CA ASP A 58 14.13 1.15 0.86
C ASP A 58 13.71 -0.13 0.10
N LEU A 59 12.52 -0.09 -0.52
CA LEU A 59 12.03 -1.20 -1.34
C LEU A 59 12.86 -1.34 -2.63
N ALA A 60 13.24 -0.24 -3.27
CA ALA A 60 14.04 -0.28 -4.48
C ALA A 60 15.40 -0.92 -4.20
N GLU A 61 16.06 -0.50 -3.13
CA GLU A 61 17.31 -1.09 -2.66
C GLU A 61 17.15 -2.59 -2.34
N MET A 62 16.13 -2.96 -1.56
CA MET A 62 15.88 -4.35 -1.16
C MET A 62 15.67 -5.28 -2.35
N PHE A 63 15.07 -4.78 -3.44
CA PHE A 63 14.82 -5.56 -4.65
C PHE A 63 15.84 -5.29 -5.77
N ASN A 64 16.96 -4.61 -5.49
CA ASN A 64 18.01 -4.26 -6.44
C ASN A 64 17.47 -3.56 -7.71
N HIS A 65 16.59 -2.57 -7.51
CA HIS A 65 16.00 -1.71 -8.53
C HIS A 65 16.30 -0.24 -8.24
N SER A 66 16.16 0.62 -9.25
CA SER A 66 15.92 2.04 -8.99
C SER A 66 14.45 2.26 -8.63
N GLN A 67 14.13 3.32 -7.87
CA GLN A 67 12.75 3.64 -7.47
C GLN A 67 11.79 3.70 -8.67
N LYS A 68 12.19 4.41 -9.75
CA LYS A 68 11.41 4.53 -10.98
C LYS A 68 11.15 3.16 -11.62
N ASN A 69 12.17 2.31 -11.65
CA ASN A 69 12.05 0.98 -12.25
C ASN A 69 11.18 0.06 -11.39
N LEU A 70 11.31 0.12 -10.07
CA LEU A 70 10.48 -0.66 -9.15
C LEU A 70 8.99 -0.30 -9.30
N ASN A 71 8.66 0.99 -9.35
CA ASN A 71 7.27 1.43 -9.48
C ASN A 71 6.69 1.06 -10.85
N ALA A 72 7.47 1.17 -11.93
CA ALA A 72 7.04 0.73 -13.26
C ALA A 72 6.85 -0.78 -13.33
N ASP A 73 7.78 -1.56 -12.75
CA ASP A 73 7.72 -3.02 -12.68
C ASP A 73 6.54 -3.49 -11.84
N PHE A 74 6.34 -2.92 -10.65
CA PHE A 74 5.18 -3.20 -9.80
C PHE A 74 3.86 -2.89 -10.52
N ASN A 75 3.76 -1.73 -11.17
CA ASN A 75 2.55 -1.37 -11.91
C ASN A 75 2.26 -2.36 -13.04
N LYS A 76 3.28 -2.79 -13.79
CA LYS A 76 3.12 -3.74 -14.89
C LYS A 76 2.63 -5.11 -14.45
N ASN A 77 3.03 -5.55 -13.26
CA ASN A 77 2.78 -6.92 -12.80
C ASN A 77 1.65 -7.04 -11.76
N LEU A 78 1.29 -5.94 -11.07
CA LEU A 78 0.28 -5.97 -10.00
C LEU A 78 -0.52 -4.67 -9.89
N GLY A 79 0.14 -3.51 -9.89
CA GLY A 79 -0.51 -2.21 -9.65
C GLY A 79 -1.59 -1.83 -10.68
N SER A 80 -1.45 -2.26 -11.94
CA SER A 80 -2.48 -2.06 -12.98
C SER A 80 -3.70 -2.93 -12.79
N HIS A 81 -3.55 -4.13 -12.22
CA HIS A 81 -4.66 -5.04 -11.94
C HIS A 81 -5.41 -4.60 -10.68
N LEU A 82 -4.69 -4.20 -9.64
CA LEU A 82 -5.27 -3.74 -8.38
C LEU A 82 -6.31 -2.64 -8.56
N LYS A 83 -6.18 -1.75 -9.55
CA LYS A 83 -7.16 -0.69 -9.79
C LYS A 83 -8.56 -1.23 -10.07
N ASP A 84 -8.67 -2.36 -10.77
CA ASP A 84 -9.96 -2.93 -11.18
C ASP A 84 -10.63 -3.61 -9.98
N TYR A 85 -9.88 -4.38 -9.19
CA TYR A 85 -10.39 -5.07 -7.99
C TYR A 85 -10.63 -4.15 -6.80
N LEU A 86 -9.93 -3.02 -6.76
CA LEU A 86 -10.13 -1.98 -5.76
C LEU A 86 -11.07 -0.88 -6.23
N GLU A 87 -11.67 -0.98 -7.43
CA GLU A 87 -12.58 0.02 -8.00
C GLU A 87 -11.98 1.45 -7.94
N LEU A 88 -10.87 1.65 -8.65
CA LEU A 88 -10.11 2.91 -8.71
C LEU A 88 -10.00 3.41 -10.15
N ASP A 89 -10.07 4.73 -10.32
CA ASP A 89 -9.88 5.39 -11.62
C ASP A 89 -8.41 5.37 -12.08
N GLU A 90 -7.47 5.29 -11.13
CA GLU A 90 -6.03 5.36 -11.37
C GLU A 90 -5.28 4.11 -10.91
N ARG A 91 -4.08 3.91 -11.50
CA ARG A 91 -3.19 2.81 -11.15
C ARG A 91 -2.66 2.95 -9.72
N VAL A 92 -2.44 1.81 -9.07
CA VAL A 92 -1.92 1.77 -7.71
C VAL A 92 -0.39 1.76 -7.71
N GLY A 93 0.22 2.85 -7.27
CA GLY A 93 1.66 2.91 -7.01
C GLY A 93 2.04 2.35 -5.65
N ILE A 94 3.31 1.95 -5.50
CA ILE A 94 3.85 1.39 -4.25
C ILE A 94 3.63 2.35 -3.06
N THR A 95 3.84 3.65 -3.27
CA THR A 95 3.73 4.67 -2.22
C THR A 95 2.29 4.98 -1.82
N SER A 96 1.32 4.78 -2.71
CA SER A 96 -0.11 5.03 -2.42
C SER A 96 -0.84 3.79 -1.91
N LEU A 97 -0.25 2.60 -2.07
CA LEU A 97 -0.87 1.31 -1.77
C LEU A 97 -1.45 1.25 -0.36
N ARG A 98 -0.66 1.56 0.68
CA ARG A 98 -1.15 1.49 2.07
C ARG A 98 -2.38 2.37 2.31
N ARG A 99 -2.34 3.62 1.84
CA ARG A 99 -3.46 4.56 1.98
C ARG A 99 -4.72 4.05 1.29
N ILE A 100 -4.56 3.45 0.10
CA ILE A 100 -5.68 2.87 -0.66
C ILE A 100 -6.27 1.68 0.08
N LEU A 101 -5.44 0.73 0.52
CA LEU A 101 -5.87 -0.44 1.28
C LEU A 101 -6.59 -0.04 2.57
N PHE A 102 -6.12 1.00 3.25
CA PHE A 102 -6.80 1.59 4.41
C PHE A 102 -8.20 2.08 4.05
N LYS A 103 -8.33 2.94 3.02
CA LYS A 103 -9.63 3.48 2.57
C LYS A 103 -10.61 2.40 2.10
N LYS A 104 -10.10 1.28 1.59
CA LYS A 104 -10.91 0.14 1.11
C LYS A 104 -11.16 -0.92 2.19
N GLY A 105 -10.77 -0.69 3.44
CA GLY A 105 -11.11 -1.55 4.57
C GLY A 105 -10.26 -2.83 4.69
N TYR A 106 -9.04 -2.82 4.16
CA TYR A 106 -8.06 -3.90 4.28
C TYR A 106 -7.11 -3.73 5.49
N CYS A 107 -7.31 -2.68 6.29
CA CYS A 107 -6.61 -2.48 7.55
C CYS A 107 -7.59 -2.66 8.72
N VAL A 108 -7.15 -3.30 9.80
CA VAL A 108 -7.83 -3.29 11.10
C VAL A 108 -7.51 -2.00 11.86
N ILE A 109 -8.54 -1.43 12.51
CA ILE A 109 -8.56 -0.07 13.07
C ILE A 109 -7.54 0.16 14.20
N ASN A 110 -7.01 -0.91 14.80
CA ASN A 110 -6.16 -0.84 16.00
C ASN A 110 -4.66 -0.58 15.74
N ASP A 111 -4.26 -0.16 14.54
CA ASP A 111 -2.86 0.20 14.27
C ASP A 111 -2.61 1.72 14.40
N ILE A 112 -1.47 2.10 14.99
CA ILE A 112 -1.01 3.49 15.20
C ILE A 112 -1.01 4.27 13.88
N LEU A 113 -0.60 3.62 12.78
CA LEU A 113 -0.59 4.23 11.46
C LEU A 113 -2.00 4.47 10.92
N THR A 114 -2.95 3.57 11.22
CA THR A 114 -4.36 3.72 10.87
C THR A 114 -4.95 4.96 11.53
N SER A 115 -4.67 5.19 12.81
CA SER A 115 -5.17 6.38 13.52
C SER A 115 -4.72 7.69 12.86
N ARG A 116 -3.45 7.77 12.40
CA ARG A 116 -2.94 8.95 11.67
C ARG A 116 -3.61 9.13 10.30
N TYR A 117 -3.94 8.05 9.60
CA TYR A 117 -4.66 8.14 8.33
C TYR A 117 -6.12 8.57 8.53
N VAL A 118 -6.78 8.16 9.61
CA VAL A 118 -8.11 8.65 9.98
C VAL A 118 -8.06 10.15 10.22
N GLU A 119 -7.15 10.62 11.09
CA GLU A 119 -6.98 12.05 11.40
C GLU A 119 -6.70 12.88 10.13
N ASN A 120 -5.78 12.43 9.27
CA ASN A 120 -5.48 13.11 8.02
C ASN A 120 -6.66 13.08 7.03
N SER A 121 -7.43 11.98 6.98
CA SER A 121 -8.61 11.88 6.11
C SER A 121 -9.74 12.78 6.59
N GLU A 122 -9.92 12.96 7.90
CA GLU A 122 -10.90 13.89 8.47
C GLU A 122 -10.52 15.34 8.18
N LEU A 123 -9.22 15.66 8.25
CA LEU A 123 -8.69 16.97 7.87
C LEU A 123 -8.89 17.28 6.38
N GLU A 124 -8.58 16.33 5.48
CA GLU A 124 -8.80 16.47 4.03
C GLU A 124 -10.28 16.72 3.70
N ARG A 125 -11.19 16.00 4.38
CA ARG A 125 -12.64 16.16 4.21
C ARG A 125 -13.11 17.53 4.70
N SER A 126 -12.66 17.93 5.90
CA SER A 126 -12.98 19.23 6.49
C SER A 126 -12.44 20.42 5.68
N ALA A 127 -11.29 20.27 5.02
CA ALA A 127 -10.74 21.29 4.14
C ALA A 127 -11.55 21.42 2.84
N SER A 128 -12.02 20.30 2.29
CA SER A 128 -12.87 20.28 1.08
C SER A 128 -14.24 20.91 1.34
N ASP A 129 -14.85 20.63 2.50
CA ASP A 129 -16.17 21.17 2.87
C ASP A 129 -16.13 22.71 3.09
N LYS A 130 -14.98 23.26 3.52
CA LYS A 130 -14.83 24.71 3.69
C LYS A 130 -14.72 25.48 2.37
N ILE A 131 -14.07 24.90 1.36
CA ILE A 131 -13.87 25.55 0.06
C ILE A 131 -15.19 25.69 -0.72
N SER A 132 -16.17 24.80 -0.50
CA SER A 132 -17.48 24.89 -1.14
C SER A 132 -18.39 26.02 -0.62
N THR A 133 -17.97 26.81 0.38
CA THR A 133 -18.82 27.87 0.97
C THR A 133 -18.40 29.31 0.63
N GLU A 134 -17.34 29.52 -0.17
CA GLU A 134 -16.83 30.85 -0.51
C GLU A 134 -17.02 31.24 -2.00
N SER A 135 -18.13 30.86 -2.63
CA SER A 135 -18.48 31.35 -3.97
C SER A 135 -19.95 31.70 -4.06
N ASP A 136 -20.36 32.77 -3.36
CA ASP A 136 -21.53 33.59 -3.69
C ASP A 136 -21.49 34.91 -2.89
N HIS A 137 -20.81 35.92 -3.44
CA HIS A 137 -21.13 37.34 -3.20
C HIS A 137 -20.67 38.21 -4.37
#